data_AF-A0A7J4HIW1-F1
#
_entry.id   AF-A0A7J4HIW1-F1
#
_cell.length_a   1.000
_cell.length_b   1.000
_cell.length_c   1.000
_cell.angle_alpha   90.00
_cell.angle_beta   90.00
_cell.angle_gamma   90.00
#
_symmetry.space_group_name_H-M   'P 1'
#
loop_
_entity.id
_entity.type
_entity.pdbx_description
1 polymer ?
#
loop_
_entity_poly.entity_id
_entity_poly.type
_entity_poly.pdbx_seq_one_letter_code
_entity_poly.pdbx_strand_id
1 'polypeptide(L)'
;MLQKNGLQDRRLENKVSRILGGVAFGYLALCFLAPYLLPSDSVPELSGRANAIDYAFESSWGNAEHGEGVSVGHDQSLHGGVFAWSDLNPIWALAYGFGDLNCHQKHERSWEINGNQMPVCARDIGIFLGFTIGCLFFGLRGFNRWTVRDSFLSVLPDKWLHGIYERDKRMIAMLSIMGLGLIPMGVDGFTQLLLNSYESNNMLRIVTGAGSGFVGGWWFCSAFSARPRFFQEAESVTLPASSRLVVK
;
A
#
# COMPACT_ATOMS: atom_id res chain seq x y z
N MET A 1 31.82 -6.90 13.84
CA MET A 1 32.01 -5.98 12.70
C MET A 1 30.80 -5.05 12.67
N LEU A 2 31.00 -3.73 12.56
CA LEU A 2 29.89 -2.78 12.47
C LEU A 2 29.19 -2.90 11.12
N GLN A 3 27.90 -2.58 11.12
CA GLN A 3 27.04 -2.50 9.94
C GLN A 3 27.31 -1.23 9.14
N LYS A 4 26.72 -1.16 7.94
CA LYS A 4 26.83 -0.04 6.99
C LYS A 4 26.46 1.35 7.57
N ASN A 5 25.64 1.38 8.61
CA ASN A 5 25.22 2.60 9.30
C ASN A 5 26.06 2.92 10.56
N GLY A 6 27.01 2.07 10.93
CA GLY A 6 27.80 2.20 12.16
C GLY A 6 27.19 1.50 13.38
N LEU A 7 26.04 0.83 13.26
CA LEU A 7 25.43 0.06 14.35
C LEU A 7 25.95 -1.38 14.40
N GLN A 8 25.69 -2.09 15.51
CA GLN A 8 26.11 -3.49 15.66
C GLN A 8 25.20 -4.49 14.93
N ASP A 9 23.90 -4.18 14.81
CA ASP A 9 22.92 -5.05 14.16
C ASP A 9 21.81 -4.27 13.45
N ARG A 10 20.87 -5.01 12.84
CA ARG A 10 19.69 -4.49 12.11
C ARG A 10 18.36 -4.98 12.73
N ARG A 11 18.32 -5.19 14.06
CA ARG A 11 17.14 -5.81 14.71
C ARG A 11 15.88 -4.96 14.54
N LEU A 12 16.00 -3.63 14.60
CA LEU A 12 14.87 -2.71 14.45
C LEU A 12 14.29 -2.79 13.04
N GLU A 13 15.14 -2.66 12.03
CA GLU A 13 14.78 -2.64 10.62
C GLU A 13 14.09 -3.95 10.22
N ASN A 14 14.66 -5.07 10.67
CA ASN A 14 14.07 -6.39 10.47
C ASN A 14 12.70 -6.52 11.16
N LYS A 15 12.56 -6.01 12.39
CA LYS A 15 11.28 -6.03 13.13
C LYS A 15 10.23 -5.17 12.42
N VAL A 16 10.58 -3.95 12.03
CA VAL A 16 9.68 -3.01 11.32
C VAL A 16 9.21 -3.62 10.00
N SER A 17 10.15 -4.12 9.19
CA SER A 17 9.84 -4.75 7.90
C SER A 17 8.91 -5.97 8.05
N ARG A 18 9.20 -6.86 9.02
CA ARG A 18 8.37 -8.05 9.27
C ARG A 18 6.97 -7.70 9.75
N ILE A 19 6.82 -6.69 10.61
CA ILE A 19 5.50 -6.26 11.10
C ILE A 19 4.69 -5.64 9.97
N LEU A 20 5.22 -4.62 9.30
CA LEU A 20 4.49 -3.88 8.28
C LEU A 20 4.20 -4.77 7.05
N GLY A 21 5.21 -5.49 6.56
CA GLY A 21 5.06 -6.42 5.45
C GLY A 21 4.16 -7.60 5.79
N GLY A 22 4.24 -8.12 7.02
CA GLY A 22 3.39 -9.22 7.48
C GLY A 22 1.92 -8.84 7.61
N VAL A 23 1.61 -7.65 8.12
CA VAL A 23 0.23 -7.14 8.19
C VAL A 23 -0.34 -6.92 6.79
N ALA A 24 0.42 -6.25 5.91
CA ALA A 24 -0.02 -6.02 4.53
C ALA A 24 -0.22 -7.32 3.75
N PHE A 25 0.70 -8.29 3.88
CA PHE A 25 0.57 -9.61 3.27
C PHE A 25 -0.60 -10.40 3.86
N GLY A 26 -0.79 -10.34 5.17
CA GLY A 26 -1.91 -10.98 5.85
C GLY A 26 -3.25 -10.49 5.30
N TYR A 27 -3.42 -9.18 5.20
CA TYR A 27 -4.62 -8.59 4.59
C TYR A 27 -4.78 -8.97 3.11
N LEU A 28 -3.69 -8.92 2.33
CA LEU A 28 -3.70 -9.35 0.93
C LEU A 28 -4.17 -10.81 0.81
N ALA A 29 -3.65 -11.71 1.64
CA ALA A 29 -4.06 -13.11 1.65
C ALA A 29 -5.54 -13.26 2.01
N LEU A 30 -6.05 -12.50 2.98
CA LEU A 30 -7.48 -12.49 3.32
C LEU A 30 -8.35 -12.05 2.13
N CYS A 31 -7.88 -11.10 1.31
CA CYS A 31 -8.61 -10.67 0.12
C CYS A 31 -8.86 -11.81 -0.88
N PHE A 32 -7.97 -12.82 -0.94
CA PHE A 32 -8.16 -13.99 -1.79
C PHE A 32 -8.86 -15.14 -1.06
N LEU A 33 -8.54 -15.36 0.21
CA LEU A 33 -9.08 -16.47 0.99
C LEU A 33 -10.57 -16.29 1.32
N ALA A 34 -11.00 -15.06 1.61
CA ALA A 34 -12.39 -14.77 1.95
C ALA A 34 -13.35 -15.15 0.81
N PRO A 35 -13.24 -14.58 -0.41
CA PRO A 35 -14.15 -14.95 -1.51
C PRO A 35 -14.00 -16.41 -1.94
N TYR A 36 -12.81 -17.01 -1.81
CA TYR A 36 -12.59 -18.43 -2.12
C TYR A 36 -13.30 -19.40 -1.16
N LEU A 37 -13.32 -19.08 0.14
CA LEU A 37 -13.84 -19.97 1.18
C LEU A 37 -15.29 -19.66 1.60
N LEU A 38 -15.81 -18.49 1.23
CA LEU A 38 -17.22 -18.18 1.37
C LEU A 38 -18.06 -19.08 0.44
N PRO A 39 -19.34 -19.34 0.79
CA PRO A 39 -20.27 -20.01 -0.12
C PRO A 39 -20.26 -19.34 -1.50
N SER A 40 -20.40 -20.14 -2.56
CA SER A 40 -20.41 -19.60 -3.92
C SER A 40 -21.55 -18.60 -4.08
N ASP A 41 -21.28 -17.51 -4.82
CA ASP A 41 -22.27 -16.47 -5.17
C ASP A 41 -22.94 -15.81 -3.93
N SER A 42 -22.26 -15.77 -2.79
CA SER A 42 -22.75 -15.19 -1.53
C SER A 42 -22.37 -13.72 -1.33
N VAL A 43 -21.37 -13.24 -2.06
CA VAL A 43 -20.99 -11.82 -2.07
C VAL A 43 -21.38 -11.24 -3.43
N PRO A 44 -22.40 -10.37 -3.46
CA PRO A 44 -22.89 -9.78 -4.70
C PRO A 44 -21.89 -8.76 -5.25
N GLU A 45 -22.24 -8.15 -6.38
CA GLU A 45 -21.51 -7.01 -6.91
C GLU A 45 -21.69 -5.81 -5.96
N LEU A 46 -20.57 -5.20 -5.56
CA LEU A 46 -20.52 -4.09 -4.61
C LEU A 46 -20.05 -2.80 -5.31
N SER A 47 -20.56 -1.67 -4.86
CA SER A 47 -20.18 -0.33 -5.33
C SER A 47 -20.44 0.70 -4.23
N GLY A 48 -19.42 1.00 -3.43
CA GLY A 48 -19.46 1.90 -2.29
C GLY A 48 -18.64 3.20 -2.47
N ARG A 49 -18.65 4.04 -1.45
CA ARG A 49 -17.86 5.26 -1.32
C ARG A 49 -16.56 4.91 -0.59
N ALA A 50 -15.42 5.31 -1.14
CA ALA A 50 -14.16 5.20 -0.43
C ALA A 50 -14.16 6.08 0.82
N ASN A 51 -13.52 5.60 1.90
CA ASN A 51 -13.48 6.24 3.21
C ASN A 51 -14.85 6.32 3.91
N ALA A 52 -15.76 5.39 3.61
CA ALA A 52 -17.07 5.24 4.24
C ALA A 52 -17.32 3.78 4.65
N ILE A 53 -18.39 3.52 5.40
CA ILE A 53 -18.81 2.16 5.73
C ILE A 53 -20.20 1.97 5.11
N ASP A 54 -20.24 1.32 3.95
CA ASP A 54 -21.41 1.23 3.09
C ASP A 54 -22.04 -0.16 3.08
N TYR A 55 -21.37 -1.18 3.61
CA TYR A 55 -21.86 -2.56 3.64
C TYR A 55 -21.78 -3.23 5.02
N ALA A 56 -21.69 -2.46 6.11
CA ALA A 56 -21.68 -3.05 7.46
C ALA A 56 -22.95 -3.83 7.78
N PHE A 57 -24.11 -3.26 7.49
CA PHE A 57 -25.41 -3.80 7.86
C PHE A 57 -26.32 -3.82 6.63
N GLU A 58 -27.39 -4.60 6.67
CA GLU A 58 -28.39 -4.64 5.58
C GLU A 58 -28.94 -3.24 5.25
N SER A 59 -29.10 -2.39 6.26
CA SER A 59 -29.59 -1.01 6.10
C SER A 59 -28.52 0.01 5.70
N SER A 60 -27.27 -0.42 5.45
CA SER A 60 -26.17 0.48 5.10
C SER A 60 -26.35 1.09 3.69
N TRP A 61 -25.68 2.22 3.46
CA TRP A 61 -25.85 3.04 2.25
C TRP A 61 -25.61 2.25 0.94
N GLY A 62 -24.65 1.33 0.92
CA GLY A 62 -24.32 0.53 -0.26
C GLY A 62 -25.40 -0.46 -0.68
N ASN A 63 -26.37 -0.75 0.20
CA ASN A 63 -27.51 -1.62 -0.09
C ASN A 63 -28.74 -0.89 -0.64
N ALA A 64 -28.67 0.44 -0.82
CA ALA A 64 -29.75 1.24 -1.38
C ALA A 64 -29.67 1.31 -2.92
N GLU A 65 -30.73 1.86 -3.52
CA GLU A 65 -30.83 2.10 -4.96
C GLU A 65 -30.31 3.51 -5.30
N HIS A 66 -29.22 3.60 -6.07
CA HIS A 66 -28.54 4.87 -6.41
C HIS A 66 -28.64 5.25 -7.89
N GLY A 67 -29.28 4.42 -8.69
CA GLY A 67 -29.39 4.52 -10.14
C GLY A 67 -28.23 3.87 -10.88
N GLU A 68 -28.53 3.35 -12.06
CA GLU A 68 -27.55 2.72 -12.95
C GLU A 68 -26.67 3.74 -13.69
N GLY A 69 -25.39 3.41 -13.86
CA GLY A 69 -24.42 4.23 -14.61
C GLY A 69 -23.96 5.50 -13.89
N VAL A 70 -24.23 5.63 -12.59
CA VAL A 70 -23.72 6.74 -11.77
C VAL A 70 -22.25 6.54 -11.39
N SER A 71 -21.60 7.62 -10.94
CA SER A 71 -20.16 7.58 -10.63
C SER A 71 -19.80 6.67 -9.45
N VAL A 72 -20.68 6.53 -8.45
CA VAL A 72 -20.50 5.75 -7.21
C VAL A 72 -21.86 5.21 -6.78
N GLY A 73 -21.92 3.93 -6.38
CA GLY A 73 -23.18 3.23 -6.16
C GLY A 73 -23.73 2.60 -7.43
N HIS A 74 -24.76 1.78 -7.25
CA HIS A 74 -25.63 1.21 -8.28
C HIS A 74 -26.97 0.83 -7.65
N ASP A 75 -27.91 0.34 -8.44
CA ASP A 75 -29.16 -0.24 -7.93
C ASP A 75 -28.89 -1.65 -7.38
N GLN A 76 -28.61 -1.75 -6.07
CA GLN A 76 -28.12 -3.00 -5.46
C GLN A 76 -29.06 -4.20 -5.73
N SER A 77 -30.37 -3.95 -5.85
CA SER A 77 -31.36 -4.98 -6.23
C SER A 77 -31.09 -5.65 -7.57
N LEU A 78 -30.45 -4.96 -8.52
CA LEU A 78 -30.06 -5.47 -9.84
C LEU A 78 -28.72 -6.21 -9.83
N HIS A 79 -27.93 -6.04 -8.76
CA HIS A 79 -26.52 -6.44 -8.66
C HIS A 79 -26.30 -7.59 -7.67
N GLY A 80 -27.29 -8.46 -7.49
CA GLY A 80 -27.21 -9.62 -6.60
C GLY A 80 -27.78 -9.41 -5.20
N GLY A 81 -28.29 -8.21 -4.91
CA GLY A 81 -29.04 -7.92 -3.69
C GLY A 81 -28.17 -7.55 -2.48
N VAL A 82 -28.79 -7.58 -1.30
CA VAL A 82 -28.24 -7.04 -0.05
C VAL A 82 -27.01 -7.80 0.42
N PHE A 83 -26.01 -7.08 0.92
CA PHE A 83 -24.82 -7.63 1.56
C PHE A 83 -24.49 -6.90 2.86
N ALA A 84 -24.14 -7.66 3.90
CA ALA A 84 -23.72 -7.14 5.18
C ALA A 84 -22.47 -7.88 5.67
N TRP A 85 -21.30 -7.23 5.64
CA TRP A 85 -20.07 -7.89 6.08
C TRP A 85 -20.05 -8.20 7.58
N SER A 86 -20.91 -7.55 8.39
CA SER A 86 -21.01 -7.84 9.82
C SER A 86 -21.67 -9.18 10.14
N ASP A 87 -22.41 -9.76 9.18
CA ASP A 87 -23.00 -11.10 9.31
C ASP A 87 -21.99 -12.22 9.00
N LEU A 88 -20.84 -11.87 8.42
CA LEU A 88 -19.76 -12.81 8.18
C LEU A 88 -19.02 -13.15 9.49
N ASN A 89 -18.30 -14.27 9.49
CA ASN A 89 -17.39 -14.53 10.62
C ASN A 89 -16.32 -13.42 10.73
N PRO A 90 -15.73 -13.20 11.92
CA PRO A 90 -14.87 -12.04 12.18
C PRO A 90 -13.68 -11.88 11.23
N ILE A 91 -13.16 -12.98 10.65
CA ILE A 91 -12.00 -12.92 9.74
C ILE A 91 -12.43 -12.39 8.37
N TRP A 92 -13.57 -12.84 7.85
CA TRP A 92 -14.11 -12.35 6.57
C TRP A 92 -14.74 -10.96 6.72
N ALA A 93 -15.38 -10.69 7.86
CA ALA A 93 -15.85 -9.35 8.22
C ALA A 93 -14.69 -8.35 8.24
N LEU A 94 -13.51 -8.73 8.75
CA LEU A 94 -12.32 -7.87 8.69
C LEU A 94 -11.87 -7.62 7.25
N ALA A 95 -11.89 -8.64 6.39
CA ALA A 95 -11.51 -8.50 4.99
C ALA A 95 -12.43 -7.53 4.24
N TYR A 96 -13.74 -7.78 4.28
CA TYR A 96 -14.73 -6.96 3.59
C TYR A 96 -14.94 -5.60 4.25
N GLY A 97 -14.90 -5.50 5.58
CA GLY A 97 -15.05 -4.23 6.30
C GLY A 97 -13.86 -3.29 6.12
N PHE A 98 -12.63 -3.81 6.06
CA PHE A 98 -11.49 -2.98 5.69
C PHE A 98 -11.58 -2.53 4.23
N GLY A 99 -12.03 -3.42 3.33
CA GLY A 99 -12.26 -3.12 1.94
C GLY A 99 -13.30 -2.02 1.73
N ASP A 100 -14.46 -2.14 2.39
CA ASP A 100 -15.54 -1.15 2.44
C ASP A 100 -15.02 0.22 2.89
N LEU A 101 -14.22 0.23 3.97
CA LEU A 101 -13.63 1.47 4.47
C LEU A 101 -12.69 2.16 3.49
N ASN A 102 -11.84 1.42 2.77
CA ASN A 102 -10.72 2.02 2.02
C ASN A 102 -10.92 2.05 0.50
N CYS A 103 -11.80 1.20 -0.02
CA CYS A 103 -12.03 1.00 -1.44
C CYS A 103 -13.47 1.39 -1.80
N HIS A 104 -13.68 1.90 -3.01
CA HIS A 104 -15.04 2.01 -3.54
C HIS A 104 -15.68 0.66 -3.87
N GLN A 105 -14.93 -0.44 -3.85
CA GLN A 105 -15.38 -1.81 -4.16
C GLN A 105 -16.05 -2.04 -5.53
N LYS A 106 -16.27 -1.02 -6.35
CA LYS A 106 -16.74 -1.05 -7.76
C LYS A 106 -16.49 -2.38 -8.48
N HIS A 107 -17.57 -3.12 -8.75
CA HIS A 107 -17.52 -4.46 -9.33
C HIS A 107 -16.77 -4.49 -10.67
N GLU A 108 -16.91 -3.46 -11.50
CA GLU A 108 -16.31 -3.35 -12.84
C GLU A 108 -14.76 -3.37 -12.84
N ARG A 109 -14.16 -3.13 -11.66
CA ARG A 109 -12.71 -3.11 -11.45
C ARG A 109 -12.25 -4.06 -10.35
N SER A 110 -13.15 -4.89 -9.85
CA SER A 110 -12.89 -5.95 -8.90
C SER A 110 -12.81 -7.27 -9.65
N TRP A 111 -12.13 -8.25 -9.06
CA TRP A 111 -12.19 -9.62 -9.55
C TRP A 111 -13.19 -10.40 -8.72
N GLU A 112 -13.59 -11.55 -9.26
CA GLU A 112 -14.41 -12.52 -8.57
C GLU A 112 -13.67 -13.83 -8.40
N ILE A 113 -13.89 -14.46 -7.25
CA ILE A 113 -13.41 -15.81 -6.96
C ILE A 113 -14.59 -16.56 -6.38
N ASN A 114 -14.88 -17.75 -6.92
CA ASN A 114 -16.03 -18.55 -6.49
C ASN A 114 -17.38 -17.81 -6.62
N GLY A 115 -17.53 -16.95 -7.63
CA GLY A 115 -18.73 -16.10 -7.80
C GLY A 115 -18.87 -14.98 -6.76
N ASN A 116 -17.89 -14.84 -5.86
CA ASN A 116 -17.88 -13.80 -4.84
C ASN A 116 -16.98 -12.66 -5.29
N GLN A 117 -17.50 -11.43 -5.26
CA GLN A 117 -16.67 -10.27 -5.50
C GLN A 117 -15.56 -10.17 -4.43
N MET A 118 -14.34 -9.86 -4.87
CA MET A 118 -13.20 -9.60 -3.98
C MET A 118 -13.50 -8.43 -3.03
N PRO A 119 -12.93 -8.43 -1.79
CA PRO A 119 -13.10 -7.34 -0.83
C PRO A 119 -12.61 -5.97 -1.31
N VAL A 120 -11.67 -5.94 -2.26
CA VAL A 120 -11.08 -4.72 -2.81
C VAL A 120 -10.85 -4.85 -4.32
N CYS A 121 -10.74 -3.70 -4.99
CA CYS A 121 -10.50 -3.67 -6.43
C CYS A 121 -9.07 -4.09 -6.82
N ALA A 122 -8.85 -4.36 -8.11
CA ALA A 122 -7.56 -4.77 -8.66
C ALA A 122 -6.41 -3.79 -8.35
N ARG A 123 -6.70 -2.49 -8.21
CA ARG A 123 -5.69 -1.48 -7.84
C ARG A 123 -5.16 -1.70 -6.43
N ASP A 124 -6.05 -1.97 -5.48
CA ASP A 124 -5.67 -2.15 -4.07
C ASP A 124 -4.92 -3.47 -3.89
N ILE A 125 -5.27 -4.51 -4.65
CA ILE A 125 -4.47 -5.74 -4.74
C ILE A 125 -3.03 -5.42 -5.17
N GLY A 126 -2.87 -4.59 -6.20
CA GLY A 126 -1.56 -4.05 -6.60
C GLY A 126 -0.87 -3.33 -5.45
N ILE A 127 -1.54 -2.38 -4.78
CA ILE A 127 -0.99 -1.58 -3.67
C ILE A 127 -0.50 -2.48 -2.53
N PHE A 128 -1.30 -3.44 -2.06
CA PHE A 128 -0.92 -4.32 -0.96
C PHE A 128 0.23 -5.27 -1.33
N LEU A 129 0.22 -5.79 -2.57
CA LEU A 129 1.32 -6.61 -3.08
C LEU A 129 2.62 -5.80 -3.14
N GLY A 130 2.55 -4.62 -3.77
CA GLY A 130 3.67 -3.69 -3.85
C GLY A 130 4.20 -3.33 -2.48
N PHE A 131 3.33 -2.94 -1.55
CA PHE A 131 3.69 -2.56 -0.18
C PHE A 131 4.41 -3.68 0.57
N THR A 132 3.92 -4.90 0.44
CA THR A 132 4.55 -6.10 1.00
C THR A 132 5.98 -6.27 0.44
N ILE A 133 6.13 -6.17 -0.89
CA ILE A 133 7.44 -6.29 -1.56
C ILE A 133 8.37 -5.12 -1.17
N GLY A 134 7.85 -3.90 -1.04
CA GLY A 134 8.61 -2.73 -0.60
C GLY A 134 9.13 -2.87 0.83
N CYS A 135 8.29 -3.42 1.72
CA CYS A 135 8.68 -3.77 3.09
C CYS A 135 9.77 -4.84 3.10
N LEU A 136 9.62 -5.90 2.31
CA LEU A 136 10.64 -6.95 2.17
C LEU A 136 11.95 -6.38 1.62
N PHE A 137 11.88 -5.54 0.59
CA PHE A 137 13.04 -4.90 -0.02
C PHE A 137 13.84 -4.08 1.00
N PHE A 138 13.16 -3.28 1.82
CA PHE A 138 13.81 -2.58 2.93
C PHE A 138 14.31 -3.54 4.01
N GLY A 139 13.56 -4.58 4.39
CA GLY A 139 14.02 -5.57 5.36
C GLY A 139 15.33 -6.24 4.94
N LEU A 140 15.47 -6.56 3.66
CA LEU A 140 16.66 -7.20 3.12
C LEU A 140 17.87 -6.24 3.07
N ARG A 141 17.67 -4.96 2.73
CA ARG A 141 18.77 -4.04 2.37
C ARG A 141 18.89 -2.75 3.18
N GLY A 142 17.83 -2.34 3.86
CA GLY A 142 17.68 -1.06 4.53
C GLY A 142 18.34 -1.00 5.91
N PHE A 143 18.85 0.17 6.25
CA PHE A 143 19.50 0.47 7.52
C PHE A 143 18.88 1.74 8.11
N ASN A 144 18.69 1.72 9.42
CA ASN A 144 18.41 2.92 10.20
C ASN A 144 19.59 3.89 10.03
N ARG A 145 19.31 5.08 9.54
CA ARG A 145 20.17 6.26 9.62
C ARG A 145 19.36 7.37 10.29
N TRP A 146 20.03 8.46 10.69
CA TRP A 146 19.42 9.54 11.48
C TRP A 146 18.12 10.11 10.88
N THR A 147 18.06 10.25 9.55
CA THR A 147 16.90 10.81 8.86
C THR A 147 16.16 9.75 8.05
N VAL A 148 14.87 9.99 7.80
CA VAL A 148 14.03 9.14 6.94
C VAL A 148 14.64 9.00 5.55
N ARG A 149 15.13 10.11 4.99
CA ARG A 149 15.75 10.16 3.66
C ARG A 149 17.02 9.31 3.58
N ASP A 150 17.89 9.42 4.57
CA ASP A 150 19.14 8.65 4.57
C ASP A 150 18.85 7.16 4.80
N SER A 151 17.87 6.84 5.66
CA SER A 151 17.36 5.47 5.86
C SER A 151 16.73 4.92 4.58
N PHE A 152 15.94 5.72 3.86
CA PHE A 152 15.33 5.35 2.60
C PHE A 152 16.38 4.98 1.56
N LEU A 153 17.34 5.86 1.32
CA LEU A 153 18.41 5.63 0.34
C LEU A 153 19.36 4.49 0.74
N SER A 154 19.40 4.09 2.02
CA SER A 154 20.35 3.09 2.53
C SER A 154 20.23 1.71 1.87
N VAL A 155 19.09 1.38 1.26
CA VAL A 155 18.90 0.14 0.50
C VAL A 155 19.78 0.08 -0.75
N LEU A 156 20.20 1.24 -1.28
CA LEU A 156 21.06 1.34 -2.45
C LEU A 156 22.55 1.23 -2.05
N PRO A 157 23.42 0.65 -2.88
CA PRO A 157 24.86 0.59 -2.62
C PRO A 157 25.48 1.99 -2.43
N ASP A 158 26.37 2.16 -1.45
CA ASP A 158 26.96 3.48 -1.16
C ASP A 158 27.75 4.05 -2.36
N LYS A 159 28.34 3.19 -3.18
CA LYS A 159 28.99 3.58 -4.44
C LYS A 159 28.07 4.34 -5.40
N TRP A 160 26.77 4.02 -5.42
CA TRP A 160 25.79 4.71 -6.27
C TRP A 160 25.30 6.02 -5.63
N LEU A 161 25.41 6.12 -4.31
CA LEU A 161 24.98 7.29 -3.55
C LEU A 161 26.08 8.36 -3.42
N HIS A 162 27.33 8.04 -3.74
CA HIS A 162 28.47 8.94 -3.54
C HIS A 162 28.22 10.36 -4.08
N GLY A 163 28.00 10.50 -5.39
CA GLY A 163 27.73 11.81 -6.00
C GLY A 163 26.40 12.46 -5.59
N ILE A 164 25.43 11.69 -5.08
CA ILE A 164 24.17 12.21 -4.53
C ILE A 164 24.42 12.88 -3.18
N TYR A 165 25.27 12.28 -2.34
CA TYR A 165 25.64 12.81 -1.03
C TYR A 165 26.58 14.02 -1.16
N GLU A 166 27.59 13.96 -2.03
CA GLU A 166 28.50 15.09 -2.27
C GLU A 166 27.79 16.36 -2.76
N ARG A 167 26.78 16.21 -3.62
CA ARG A 167 26.02 17.33 -4.19
C ARG A 167 24.77 17.70 -3.38
N ASP A 168 24.59 17.09 -2.22
CA ASP A 168 23.40 17.18 -1.35
C ASP A 168 22.05 16.98 -2.08
N LYS A 169 22.01 16.12 -3.12
CA LYS A 169 20.80 15.82 -3.91
C LYS A 169 19.94 14.73 -3.30
N ARG A 170 20.16 14.39 -2.03
CA ARG A 170 19.51 13.26 -1.34
C ARG A 170 17.99 13.39 -1.33
N MET A 171 17.48 14.60 -1.11
CA MET A 171 16.03 14.84 -1.04
C MET A 171 15.40 14.64 -2.41
N ILE A 172 16.02 15.23 -3.44
CA ILE A 172 15.61 15.07 -4.83
C ILE A 172 15.61 13.59 -5.22
N ALA A 173 16.67 12.85 -4.88
CA ALA A 173 16.76 11.42 -5.19
C ALA A 173 15.61 10.61 -4.55
N MET A 174 15.32 10.84 -3.27
CA MET A 174 14.19 10.18 -2.60
C MET A 174 12.86 10.54 -3.27
N LEU A 175 12.61 11.84 -3.51
CA LEU A 175 11.37 12.30 -4.14
C LEU A 175 11.22 11.81 -5.58
N SER A 176 12.30 11.70 -6.36
CA SER A 176 12.28 11.13 -7.71
C SER A 176 11.91 9.64 -7.69
N ILE A 177 12.47 8.86 -6.76
CA ILE A 177 12.13 7.43 -6.61
C ILE A 177 10.67 7.29 -6.18
N MET A 178 10.22 8.07 -5.20
CA MET A 178 8.81 8.07 -4.78
C MET A 178 7.89 8.49 -5.94
N GLY A 179 8.25 9.53 -6.67
CA GLY A 179 7.51 10.00 -7.85
C GLY A 179 7.39 8.93 -8.92
N LEU A 180 8.45 8.18 -9.22
CA LEU A 180 8.40 7.06 -10.17
C LEU A 180 7.40 5.97 -9.76
N GLY A 181 7.21 5.72 -8.47
CA GLY A 181 6.22 4.76 -7.97
C GLY A 181 4.80 5.31 -7.88
N LEU A 182 4.64 6.57 -7.44
CA LEU A 182 3.35 7.19 -7.13
C LEU A 182 2.66 7.85 -8.34
N ILE A 183 3.43 8.53 -9.19
CA ILE A 183 2.88 9.35 -10.29
C ILE A 183 2.09 8.49 -11.30
N PRO A 184 2.56 7.30 -11.75
CA PRO A 184 1.81 6.51 -12.71
C PRO A 184 0.40 6.14 -12.25
N MET A 185 0.23 5.78 -10.97
CA MET A 185 -1.08 5.50 -10.39
C MET A 185 -1.94 6.75 -10.26
N GLY A 186 -1.32 7.87 -9.86
CA GLY A 186 -2.00 9.17 -9.82
C GLY A 186 -2.53 9.56 -11.19
N VAL A 187 -1.69 9.50 -12.23
CA VAL A 187 -2.07 9.79 -13.61
C VAL A 187 -3.21 8.88 -14.06
N ASP A 188 -3.08 7.57 -13.90
CA ASP A 188 -4.13 6.60 -14.27
C ASP A 188 -5.48 6.90 -13.58
N GLY A 189 -5.46 7.18 -12.27
CA GLY A 189 -6.66 7.54 -11.51
C GLY A 189 -7.27 8.89 -11.91
N PHE A 190 -6.44 9.93 -12.04
CA PHE A 190 -6.92 11.28 -12.41
C PHE A 190 -7.41 11.32 -13.86
N THR A 191 -6.76 10.63 -14.79
CA THR A 191 -7.22 10.53 -16.18
C THR A 191 -8.59 9.86 -16.25
N GLN A 192 -8.81 8.77 -15.51
CA GLN A 192 -10.13 8.12 -15.43
C GLN A 192 -11.19 9.01 -14.78
N LEU A 193 -10.82 9.84 -13.79
CA LEU A 193 -11.75 10.77 -13.16
C LEU A 193 -12.12 11.94 -14.08
N LEU A 194 -11.19 12.42 -14.91
CA LEU A 194 -11.35 13.62 -15.73
C LEU A 194 -11.87 13.34 -17.15
N LEU A 195 -11.63 12.14 -17.68
CA LEU A 195 -11.97 11.77 -19.06
C LEU A 195 -12.92 10.59 -19.08
N ASN A 196 -14.19 10.84 -19.42
CA ASN A 196 -15.20 9.78 -19.59
C ASN A 196 -14.86 8.77 -20.71
N SER A 197 -13.91 9.11 -21.59
CA SER A 197 -13.44 8.23 -22.68
C SER A 197 -12.32 7.27 -22.25
N TYR A 198 -11.80 7.40 -21.03
CA TYR A 198 -10.71 6.57 -20.53
C TYR A 198 -11.17 5.73 -19.35
N GLU A 199 -11.10 4.41 -19.54
CA GLU A 199 -11.25 3.45 -18.46
C GLU A 199 -9.94 2.67 -18.28
N SER A 200 -9.41 2.67 -17.06
CA SER A 200 -8.25 1.85 -16.74
C SER A 200 -8.61 0.37 -16.84
N ASN A 201 -7.66 -0.48 -17.22
CA ASN A 201 -7.86 -1.94 -17.20
C ASN A 201 -7.21 -2.56 -15.96
N ASN A 202 -7.66 -3.75 -15.58
CA ASN A 202 -7.20 -4.40 -14.34
C ASN A 202 -5.68 -4.63 -14.30
N MET A 203 -5.04 -4.94 -15.43
CA MET A 203 -3.58 -5.11 -15.47
C MET A 203 -2.85 -3.79 -15.16
N LEU A 204 -3.27 -2.68 -15.77
CA LEU A 204 -2.69 -1.37 -15.48
C LEU A 204 -2.92 -0.93 -14.04
N ARG A 205 -4.12 -1.19 -13.49
CA ARG A 205 -4.45 -0.93 -12.07
C ARG A 205 -3.50 -1.67 -11.13
N ILE A 206 -3.20 -2.95 -11.42
CA ILE A 206 -2.26 -3.75 -10.62
C ILE A 206 -0.84 -3.22 -10.73
N VAL A 207 -0.36 -2.94 -11.95
CA VAL A 207 1.03 -2.51 -12.17
C VAL A 207 1.29 -1.15 -11.51
N THR A 208 0.40 -0.19 -11.72
CA THR A 208 0.54 1.16 -11.13
C THR A 208 0.33 1.12 -9.62
N GLY A 209 -0.65 0.35 -9.14
CA GLY A 209 -0.87 0.08 -7.71
C GLY A 209 0.36 -0.55 -7.05
N ALA A 210 0.96 -1.57 -7.67
CA ALA A 210 2.16 -2.23 -7.16
C ALA A 210 3.37 -1.30 -7.11
N GLY A 211 3.56 -0.44 -8.11
CA GLY A 211 4.60 0.59 -8.09
C GLY A 211 4.43 1.55 -6.90
N SER A 212 3.21 2.04 -6.68
CA SER A 212 2.87 2.93 -5.57
C SER A 212 3.02 2.27 -4.22
N GLY A 213 2.51 1.04 -4.09
CA GLY A 213 2.66 0.20 -2.90
C GLY A 213 4.13 -0.03 -2.57
N PHE A 214 4.95 -0.38 -3.56
CA PHE A 214 6.38 -0.68 -3.37
C PHE A 214 7.14 0.49 -2.74
N VAL A 215 7.01 1.68 -3.31
CA VAL A 215 7.68 2.87 -2.75
C VAL A 215 7.07 3.27 -1.40
N GLY A 216 5.77 3.05 -1.19
CA GLY A 216 5.09 3.25 0.09
C GLY A 216 5.65 2.36 1.19
N GLY A 217 5.68 1.03 0.99
CA GLY A 217 6.20 0.07 1.97
C GLY A 217 7.67 0.30 2.30
N TRP A 218 8.48 0.61 1.28
CA TRP A 218 9.87 1.02 1.47
C TRP A 218 9.96 2.31 2.31
N TRP A 219 9.19 3.34 1.97
CA TRP A 219 9.20 4.61 2.70
C TRP A 219 8.74 4.47 4.15
N PHE A 220 7.63 3.77 4.42
CA PHE A 220 7.15 3.56 5.79
C PHE A 220 8.16 2.78 6.64
N CYS A 221 8.76 1.71 6.08
CA CYS A 221 9.82 1.00 6.78
C CYS A 221 11.01 1.91 7.10
N SER A 222 11.38 2.78 6.18
CA SER A 222 12.45 3.77 6.37
C SER A 222 12.09 4.77 7.46
N ALA A 223 10.85 5.28 7.44
CA ALA A 223 10.35 6.27 8.39
C ALA A 223 10.27 5.72 9.83
N PHE A 224 9.76 4.50 10.00
CA PHE A 224 9.66 3.87 11.31
C PHE A 224 11.02 3.37 11.83
N SER A 225 11.96 3.08 10.93
CA SER A 225 13.32 2.67 11.28
C SER A 225 14.25 3.83 11.58
N ALA A 226 14.03 5.02 11.01
CA ALA A 226 14.85 6.21 11.25
C ALA A 226 14.73 6.70 12.70
N ARG A 227 15.66 6.24 13.55
CA ARG A 227 15.63 6.44 15.01
C ARG A 227 17.00 6.93 15.49
N PRO A 228 17.15 8.25 15.72
CA PRO A 228 18.39 8.84 16.23
C PRO A 228 18.88 8.26 17.55
N ARG A 229 17.96 7.81 18.42
CA ARG A 229 18.27 7.26 19.76
C ARG A 229 19.22 6.05 19.80
N PHE A 230 19.47 5.40 18.65
CA PHE A 230 20.40 4.27 18.56
C PHE A 230 21.84 4.71 18.27
N PHE A 231 22.05 6.00 18.03
CA PHE A 231 23.33 6.62 17.79
C PHE A 231 23.69 7.49 19.00
N GLN A 232 24.97 7.55 19.36
CA GLN A 232 25.44 8.45 20.41
C GLN A 232 25.28 9.91 19.98
N GLU A 233 25.71 10.21 18.75
CA GLU A 233 25.71 11.53 18.15
C GLU A 233 25.38 11.43 16.64
N ALA A 234 25.01 12.54 16.01
CA ALA A 234 24.64 12.55 14.59
C ALA A 234 25.84 12.22 13.69
N GLU A 235 27.05 12.63 14.09
CA GLU A 235 28.31 12.37 13.40
C GLU A 235 28.72 10.89 13.44
N SER A 236 28.19 10.11 14.40
CA SER A 236 28.49 8.68 14.53
C SER A 236 27.84 7.82 13.44
N VAL A 237 26.88 8.38 12.70
CA VAL A 237 26.18 7.70 11.61
C VAL A 237 27.09 7.58 10.40
N THR A 238 27.36 6.36 9.95
CA THR A 238 28.14 6.14 8.73
C THR A 238 27.29 6.42 7.48
N LEU A 239 27.73 7.39 6.67
CA LEU A 239 27.09 7.83 5.43
C LEU A 239 28.04 7.70 4.21
N PRO A 240 27.49 7.61 2.98
CA PRO A 240 28.27 7.69 1.75
C PRO A 240 29.14 8.94 1.65
N ALA A 241 30.20 8.86 0.85
CA ALA A 241 31.13 9.97 0.58
C ALA A 241 31.75 10.60 1.84
N SER A 242 31.90 9.80 2.91
CA SER A 242 32.37 10.28 4.23
C SER A 242 31.58 11.50 4.75
N SER A 243 30.34 11.66 4.28
CA SER A 243 29.46 12.75 4.69
C SER A 243 29.13 12.62 6.16
N ARG A 244 28.93 13.77 6.83
CA ARG A 244 28.52 13.81 8.24
C ARG A 244 27.25 14.61 8.39
N LEU A 245 26.44 14.22 9.36
CA LEU A 245 25.31 15.03 9.79
C LEU A 245 25.84 16.08 10.75
N VAL A 246 25.47 17.33 10.52
CA VAL A 246 25.79 18.46 11.40
C VAL A 246 24.47 18.93 11.98
N VAL A 247 24.31 18.78 13.29
CA VAL A 247 23.17 19.37 14.02
C VAL A 247 23.56 20.81 14.32
N LYS A 248 22.78 21.78 13.80
CA LYS A 248 22.93 23.19 14.12
C LYS A 248 22.20 23.53 15.42
#